data_AF-A0A3N5LPB3-F1
#
_entry.id   AF-A0A3N5LPB3-F1
#
_cell.length_a   1.000
_cell.length_b   1.000
_cell.length_c   1.000
_cell.angle_alpha   90.00
_cell.angle_beta   90.00
_cell.angle_gamma   90.00
#
_symmetry.space_group_name_H-M   'P 1'
#
loop_
_entity.id
_entity.type
_entity.pdbx_description
1 polymer ?
#
loop_
_entity_poly.entity_id
_entity_poly.type
_entity_poly.pdbx_seq_one_letter_code
_entity_poly.pdbx_strand_id
1 'polypeptide(L)'
;MSLKQLQGGIRLLLTGMLLSSLSVSLSAETGWFLKVRESQEIWAEGRQVVPAKEEIHTIWQTSQRVRRDKKDGSVLLCLDKGLKYVNGPFGCRISSTADPGPVPGSWSVEETTDQQRIGQWNCQRYLVHYPTQQGVETIHEVWATADIPEYSNGLIPEAAKIKGALVRTVMTIRSTQGPPRVAMMKSELLEARQDGVPQGMLEPPSGCETAERE
;
A
#
# COMPACT_ATOMS: atom_id res chain seq x y z
N MET A 1 -33.52 -55.34 34.85
CA MET A 1 -32.47 -54.37 34.51
C MET A 1 -33.00 -52.98 34.87
N SER A 2 -32.40 -52.31 35.84
CA SER A 2 -33.01 -51.13 36.49
C SER A 2 -32.87 -49.87 35.63
N LEU A 3 -33.95 -49.09 35.51
CA LEU A 3 -34.01 -47.80 34.82
C LEU A 3 -32.93 -46.80 35.31
N LYS A 4 -32.36 -47.04 36.51
CA LYS A 4 -31.26 -46.25 37.07
C LYS A 4 -29.89 -46.52 36.43
N GLN A 5 -29.68 -47.65 35.74
CA GLN A 5 -28.41 -47.93 35.06
C GLN A 5 -28.34 -47.38 33.61
N LEU A 6 -29.47 -47.03 33.00
CA LEU A 6 -29.50 -46.44 31.66
C LEU A 6 -29.22 -44.91 31.68
N GLN A 7 -29.48 -44.24 32.80
CA GLN A 7 -29.26 -42.79 32.95
C GLN A 7 -27.79 -42.41 33.22
N GLY A 8 -26.96 -43.34 33.69
CA GLY A 8 -25.53 -43.11 33.94
C GLY A 8 -24.67 -43.10 32.66
N GLY A 9 -25.02 -43.91 31.66
CA GLY A 9 -24.27 -44.02 30.40
C GLY A 9 -24.53 -42.88 29.41
N ILE A 10 -25.76 -42.33 29.40
CA ILE A 10 -26.16 -41.28 28.45
C ILE A 10 -25.60 -39.91 28.85
N ARG A 11 -25.33 -39.67 30.14
CA ARG A 11 -24.73 -38.41 30.60
C ARG A 11 -23.24 -38.30 30.27
N LEU A 12 -22.48 -39.40 30.20
CA LEU A 12 -21.06 -39.33 29.84
C LEU A 12 -20.81 -39.19 28.33
N LEU A 13 -21.75 -39.64 27.48
CA LEU A 13 -21.64 -39.54 26.02
C LEU A 13 -22.02 -38.16 25.48
N LEU A 14 -22.92 -37.43 26.15
CA LEU A 14 -23.34 -36.08 25.74
C LEU A 14 -22.40 -34.96 26.20
N THR A 15 -21.61 -35.17 27.26
CA THR A 15 -20.59 -34.18 27.69
C THR A 15 -19.27 -34.33 26.93
N GLY A 16 -18.99 -35.52 26.37
CA GLY A 16 -17.79 -35.79 25.55
C GLY A 16 -17.89 -35.36 24.08
N MET A 17 -19.10 -35.17 23.53
CA MET A 17 -19.31 -34.78 22.13
C MET A 17 -19.52 -33.26 21.91
N LEU A 18 -19.68 -32.47 22.97
CA LEU A 18 -19.90 -31.02 22.87
C LEU A 18 -18.65 -30.16 23.09
N LEU A 19 -17.49 -30.78 23.36
CA LEU A 19 -16.25 -30.06 23.69
C LEU A 19 -15.15 -30.11 22.62
N SER A 20 -15.43 -30.67 21.42
CA SER A 20 -14.40 -30.96 20.42
C SER A 20 -14.51 -30.23 19.08
N SER A 21 -15.40 -29.25 18.90
CA SER A 21 -15.52 -28.64 17.56
C SER A 21 -16.03 -27.19 17.50
N LEU A 22 -15.85 -26.38 18.55
CA LEU A 22 -15.69 -24.94 18.32
C LEU A 22 -14.23 -24.66 17.95
N SER A 23 -13.79 -25.26 16.85
CA SER A 23 -12.70 -24.69 16.06
C SER A 23 -13.30 -23.43 15.44
N VAL A 24 -13.27 -22.32 16.19
CA VAL A 24 -13.43 -21.00 15.59
C VAL A 24 -12.26 -20.89 14.63
N SER A 25 -12.49 -21.26 13.39
CA SER A 25 -11.61 -20.96 12.28
C SER A 25 -11.63 -19.44 12.18
N LEU A 26 -10.76 -18.81 12.98
CA LEU A 26 -10.37 -17.44 12.79
C LEU A 26 -9.70 -17.45 11.41
N SER A 27 -10.49 -17.20 10.37
CA SER A 27 -10.02 -17.12 9.01
C SER A 27 -9.04 -15.96 8.97
N ALA A 28 -7.75 -16.25 9.14
CA ALA A 28 -6.72 -15.26 8.92
C ALA A 28 -6.89 -14.77 7.48
N GLU A 29 -7.20 -13.50 7.32
CA GLU A 29 -7.27 -12.87 6.00
C GLU A 29 -5.91 -13.08 5.34
N THR A 30 -5.88 -13.73 4.17
CA THR A 30 -4.62 -13.89 3.44
C THR A 30 -4.31 -12.59 2.73
N GLY A 31 -3.07 -12.17 2.83
CA GLY A 31 -2.60 -10.92 2.25
C GLY A 31 -1.16 -11.02 1.81
N TRP A 32 -0.72 -9.96 1.16
CA TRP A 32 0.67 -9.79 0.80
C TRP A 32 1.38 -8.91 1.83
N PHE A 33 2.54 -9.40 2.26
CA PHE A 33 3.53 -8.61 2.97
C PHE A 33 4.61 -8.17 1.99
N LEU A 34 4.94 -6.88 2.02
CA LEU A 34 6.05 -6.30 1.29
C LEU A 34 6.94 -5.53 2.25
N LYS A 35 8.25 -5.65 2.10
CA LYS A 35 9.24 -4.82 2.77
C LYS A 35 10.00 -4.03 1.72
N VAL A 36 9.94 -2.71 1.81
CA VAL A 36 10.48 -1.82 0.78
C VAL A 36 11.47 -0.87 1.44
N ARG A 37 12.66 -0.74 0.84
CA ARG A 37 13.62 0.32 1.14
C ARG A 37 13.36 1.47 0.17
N GLU A 38 13.12 2.66 0.70
CA GLU A 38 13.00 3.91 -0.06
C GLU A 38 14.18 4.81 0.29
N SER A 39 14.73 5.49 -0.71
CA SER A 39 15.60 6.65 -0.50
C SER A 39 15.09 7.83 -1.31
N GLN A 40 15.15 9.02 -0.72
CA GLN A 40 14.73 10.26 -1.37
C GLN A 40 15.87 11.27 -1.37
N GLU A 41 16.12 11.85 -2.52
CA GLU A 41 17.09 12.94 -2.73
C GLU A 41 16.42 14.09 -3.49
N ILE A 42 16.76 15.34 -3.15
CA ILE A 42 16.26 16.53 -3.85
C ILE A 42 17.45 17.31 -4.39
N TRP A 43 17.37 17.63 -5.67
CA TRP A 43 18.37 18.36 -6.43
C TRP A 43 17.78 19.69 -6.92
N ALA A 44 18.58 20.75 -6.89
CA ALA A 44 18.27 22.04 -7.51
C ALA A 44 19.55 22.59 -8.15
N GLU A 45 19.46 23.10 -9.37
CA GLU A 45 20.60 23.70 -10.09
C GLU A 45 21.85 22.80 -10.14
N GLY A 46 21.64 21.49 -10.31
CA GLY A 46 22.73 20.50 -10.35
C GLY A 46 23.39 20.19 -9.01
N ARG A 47 22.87 20.70 -7.89
CA ARG A 47 23.36 20.43 -6.54
C ARG A 47 22.30 19.70 -5.71
N GLN A 48 22.75 18.75 -4.90
CA GLN A 48 21.89 18.13 -3.90
C GLN A 48 21.59 19.14 -2.78
N VAL A 49 20.31 19.44 -2.58
CA VAL A 49 19.84 20.42 -1.58
C VAL A 49 19.23 19.75 -0.34
N VAL A 50 18.87 18.47 -0.43
CA VAL A 50 18.46 17.66 0.71
C VAL A 50 19.25 16.34 0.69
N PRO A 51 19.95 15.99 1.78
CA PRO A 51 20.70 14.74 1.86
C PRO A 51 19.77 13.55 1.68
N ALA A 52 20.31 12.48 1.08
CA ALA A 52 19.53 11.27 0.86
C ALA A 52 19.07 10.71 2.21
N LYS A 53 17.76 10.60 2.40
CA LYS A 53 17.18 9.92 3.56
C LYS A 53 16.75 8.53 3.12
N GLU A 54 17.32 7.50 3.72
CA GLU A 54 16.87 6.12 3.53
C GLU A 54 15.88 5.74 4.62
N GLU A 55 14.79 5.09 4.22
CA GLU A 55 13.76 4.57 5.10
C GLU A 55 13.35 3.17 4.64
N ILE A 56 13.18 2.26 5.59
CA ILE A 56 12.52 0.97 5.35
C ILE A 56 11.09 1.10 5.84
N HIS A 57 10.14 0.68 5.00
CA HIS A 57 8.74 0.63 5.36
C HIS A 57 8.15 -0.73 4.96
N THR A 58 7.08 -1.11 5.64
CA THR A 58 6.36 -2.36 5.38
C THR A 58 4.99 -2.07 4.82
N ILE A 59 4.51 -2.95 3.94
CA ILE A 59 3.19 -2.87 3.34
C ILE A 59 2.47 -4.19 3.58
N TRP A 60 1.26 -4.11 4.11
CA TRP A 60 0.30 -5.20 4.12
C TRP A 60 -0.83 -4.88 3.16
N GLN A 61 -1.17 -5.80 2.27
CA GLN A 61 -2.23 -5.60 1.29
C GLN A 61 -3.12 -6.83 1.18
N THR A 62 -4.42 -6.60 1.24
CA THR A 62 -5.47 -7.57 0.93
C THR A 62 -6.33 -7.03 -0.21
N SER A 63 -7.40 -7.74 -0.56
CA SER A 63 -8.35 -7.25 -1.57
C SER A 63 -9.12 -6.00 -1.13
N GLN A 64 -9.21 -5.75 0.19
CA GLN A 64 -10.01 -4.64 0.73
C GLN A 64 -9.19 -3.59 1.44
N ARG A 65 -7.96 -3.89 1.86
CA ARG A 65 -7.18 -2.99 2.71
C ARG A 65 -5.73 -2.93 2.29
N VAL A 66 -5.13 -1.76 2.44
CA VAL A 66 -3.69 -1.55 2.26
C VAL A 66 -3.17 -0.76 3.44
N ARG A 67 -2.23 -1.32 4.19
CA ARG A 67 -1.51 -0.61 5.26
C ARG A 67 -0.06 -0.42 4.87
N ARG A 68 0.46 0.78 5.05
CA ARG A 68 1.88 1.12 4.94
C ARG A 68 2.36 1.63 6.29
N ASP A 69 3.38 1.00 6.87
CA ASP A 69 4.00 1.43 8.13
C ASP A 69 5.41 1.95 7.87
N LYS A 70 5.68 3.17 8.37
CA LYS A 70 6.99 3.84 8.39
C LYS A 70 7.46 4.01 9.84
N LYS A 71 8.69 4.49 10.02
CA LYS A 71 9.26 4.76 11.35
C LYS A 71 8.45 5.79 12.15
N ASP A 72 7.87 6.77 11.47
CA ASP A 72 7.20 7.94 12.05
C ASP A 72 5.66 7.90 11.96
N GLY A 73 5.10 6.81 11.44
CA GLY A 73 3.65 6.71 11.31
C GLY A 73 3.19 5.56 10.42
N SER A 74 1.88 5.48 10.23
CA SER A 74 1.25 4.49 9.37
C SER A 74 0.09 5.10 8.57
N VAL A 75 -0.15 4.53 7.41
CA VAL A 75 -1.30 4.85 6.57
C VAL A 75 -2.08 3.57 6.32
N LEU A 76 -3.38 3.58 6.59
CA LEU A 76 -4.29 2.48 6.25
C LEU A 76 -5.33 3.00 5.26
N LEU A 77 -5.44 2.34 4.11
CA LEU A 77 -6.48 2.53 3.11
C LEU A 77 -7.48 1.39 3.24
N CYS A 78 -8.76 1.72 3.45
CA CYS A 78 -9.88 0.80 3.38
C CYS A 78 -10.57 1.03 2.03
N LEU A 79 -10.23 0.19 1.04
CA LEU A 79 -10.69 0.29 -0.34
C LEU A 79 -12.20 0.05 -0.44
N ASP A 80 -12.72 -0.86 0.39
CA ASP A 80 -14.13 -1.19 0.52
C ASP A 80 -14.98 0.00 1.00
N LYS A 81 -14.41 0.83 1.90
CA LYS A 81 -15.10 1.97 2.50
C LYS A 81 -14.75 3.30 1.85
N GLY A 82 -13.77 3.32 0.96
CA GLY A 82 -13.18 4.55 0.44
C GLY A 82 -12.66 5.46 1.56
N LEU A 83 -11.97 4.89 2.56
CA LEU A 83 -11.43 5.63 3.71
C LEU A 83 -9.91 5.53 3.79
N LYS A 84 -9.29 6.60 4.26
CA LYS A 84 -7.86 6.70 4.53
C LYS A 84 -7.64 7.13 5.96
N TYR A 85 -6.88 6.34 6.70
CA TYR A 85 -6.41 6.64 8.05
C TYR A 85 -4.93 6.99 7.98
N VAL A 86 -4.53 8.09 8.61
CA VAL A 86 -3.14 8.52 8.71
C VAL A 86 -2.81 8.70 10.18
N ASN A 87 -1.93 7.85 10.70
CA ASN A 87 -1.37 7.99 12.03
C ASN A 87 0.05 8.53 11.92
N GLY A 88 0.36 9.61 12.62
CA GLY A 88 1.68 10.23 12.58
C GLY A 88 1.98 11.03 13.84
N PRO A 89 3.05 11.86 13.84
CA PRO A 89 3.48 12.59 15.03
C PRO A 89 2.46 13.60 15.56
N PHE A 90 1.42 13.91 14.78
CA PHE A 90 0.34 14.84 15.14
C PHE A 90 -0.98 14.13 15.44
N GLY A 91 -0.94 12.85 15.78
CA GLY A 91 -2.11 12.02 16.06
C GLY A 91 -2.69 11.34 14.82
N CYS A 92 -3.88 10.74 14.98
CA CYS A 92 -4.58 10.10 13.88
C CYS A 92 -5.56 11.04 13.17
N ARG A 93 -5.63 10.94 11.85
CA ARG A 93 -6.60 11.64 10.99
C ARG A 93 -7.29 10.65 10.06
N ILE A 94 -8.55 10.93 9.76
CA ILE A 94 -9.36 10.18 8.80
C ILE A 94 -9.72 11.11 7.65
N SER A 95 -9.59 10.63 6.43
CA SER A 95 -10.10 11.32 5.24
C SER A 95 -10.83 10.34 4.33
N SER A 96 -11.73 10.88 3.51
CA SER A 96 -12.34 10.14 2.41
C SER A 96 -11.26 9.90 1.34
N THR A 97 -11.19 8.71 0.74
CA THR A 97 -10.41 8.52 -0.49
C THR A 97 -11.10 9.14 -1.70
N ALA A 98 -12.39 9.48 -1.55
CA ALA A 98 -13.14 10.31 -2.50
C ALA A 98 -13.00 11.80 -2.21
N ASP A 99 -12.03 12.23 -1.37
CA ASP A 99 -11.55 13.61 -1.46
C ASP A 99 -11.33 13.90 -2.94
N PRO A 100 -11.84 15.03 -3.47
CA PRO A 100 -11.68 15.34 -4.88
C PRO A 100 -10.18 15.34 -5.13
N GLY A 101 -9.71 14.25 -5.74
CA GLY A 101 -8.38 14.20 -6.31
C GLY A 101 -8.25 15.40 -7.25
N PRO A 102 -7.03 15.69 -7.71
CA PRO A 102 -6.86 16.70 -8.74
C PRO A 102 -7.97 16.53 -9.80
N VAL A 103 -8.77 17.59 -9.99
CA VAL A 103 -10.08 17.54 -10.68
C VAL A 103 -9.94 16.66 -11.93
N PRO A 104 -10.82 15.66 -12.16
CA PRO A 104 -10.74 14.82 -13.35
C PRO A 104 -10.57 15.69 -14.61
N GLY A 105 -9.49 15.44 -15.37
CA GLY A 105 -9.07 16.28 -16.52
C GLY A 105 -7.92 17.26 -16.25
N SER A 106 -7.38 17.29 -15.03
CA SER A 106 -6.23 18.15 -14.70
C SER A 106 -4.88 17.52 -15.04
N TRP A 107 -4.71 16.20 -14.97
CA TRP A 107 -3.44 15.58 -15.38
C TRP A 107 -3.44 15.17 -16.85
N SER A 108 -2.25 15.16 -17.46
CA SER A 108 -2.04 14.66 -18.83
C SER A 108 -0.88 13.66 -18.87
N VAL A 109 -0.87 12.81 -19.90
CA VAL A 109 0.20 11.85 -20.15
C VAL A 109 0.76 12.13 -21.53
N GLU A 110 2.06 12.34 -21.58
CA GLU A 110 2.83 12.44 -22.82
C GLU A 110 3.63 11.14 -22.99
N GLU A 111 3.37 10.43 -24.09
CA GLU A 111 4.18 9.30 -24.52
C GLU A 111 5.48 9.81 -25.14
N THR A 112 6.60 9.20 -24.78
CA THR A 112 7.91 9.56 -25.33
C THR A 112 8.39 8.50 -26.31
N THR A 113 9.51 8.73 -27.01
CA THR A 113 10.10 7.70 -27.89
C THR A 113 11.00 6.71 -27.16
N ASP A 114 11.22 6.89 -25.86
CA ASP A 114 12.24 6.13 -25.13
C ASP A 114 11.69 4.80 -24.64
N GLN A 115 12.40 3.73 -25.02
CA GLN A 115 12.10 2.36 -24.60
C GLN A 115 13.30 1.78 -23.87
N GLN A 116 13.03 0.97 -22.85
CA GLN A 116 14.05 0.20 -22.18
C GLN A 116 13.47 -1.10 -21.65
N ARG A 117 14.35 -2.06 -21.38
CA ARG A 117 13.98 -3.32 -20.74
C ARG A 117 14.22 -3.23 -19.23
N ILE A 118 13.19 -3.45 -18.43
CA ILE A 118 13.29 -3.53 -16.96
C ILE A 118 13.02 -4.97 -16.55
N GLY A 119 14.09 -5.68 -16.14
CA GLY A 119 14.02 -7.12 -15.91
C GLY A 119 13.64 -7.87 -17.20
N GLN A 120 12.47 -8.51 -17.20
CA GLN A 120 11.96 -9.24 -18.36
C GLN A 120 10.97 -8.44 -19.22
N TRP A 121 10.58 -7.24 -18.79
CA TRP A 121 9.52 -6.47 -19.43
C TRP A 121 10.07 -5.38 -20.35
N ASN A 122 9.36 -5.15 -21.45
CA ASN A 122 9.59 -4.03 -22.34
C ASN A 122 8.80 -2.83 -21.81
N CYS A 123 9.51 -1.77 -21.45
CA CYS A 123 8.93 -0.59 -20.84
C CYS A 123 9.01 0.61 -21.80
N GLN A 124 7.92 1.35 -21.87
CA GLN A 124 7.78 2.62 -22.58
C GLN A 124 7.81 3.75 -21.54
N ARG A 125 8.59 4.81 -21.81
CA ARG A 125 8.65 5.99 -20.93
C ARG A 125 7.51 6.95 -21.26
N TYR A 126 6.89 7.45 -20.21
CA TYR A 126 5.84 8.46 -20.21
C TYR A 126 6.22 9.61 -19.28
N LEU A 127 5.74 10.81 -19.62
CA LEU A 127 5.75 11.96 -18.74
C LEU A 127 4.31 12.22 -18.27
N VAL A 128 4.08 12.15 -16.97
CA VAL A 128 2.77 12.40 -16.37
C VAL A 128 2.79 13.79 -15.74
N HIS A 129 1.98 14.69 -16.28
CA HIS A 129 1.89 16.08 -15.84
C HIS A 129 0.76 16.20 -14.83
N TYR A 130 1.09 16.66 -13.63
CA TYR A 130 0.14 17.01 -12.59
C TYR A 130 0.20 18.52 -12.37
N PRO A 131 -0.80 19.30 -12.83
CA PRO A 131 -0.92 20.67 -12.41
C PRO A 131 -1.33 20.66 -10.94
N THR A 132 -0.56 21.38 -10.14
CA THR A 132 -0.94 21.61 -8.75
C THR A 132 -1.62 22.98 -8.66
N GLN A 133 -2.34 23.21 -7.56
CA GLN A 133 -2.87 24.54 -7.29
C GLN A 133 -1.70 25.53 -7.18
N GLN A 134 -1.89 26.78 -7.64
CA GLN A 134 -0.90 27.88 -7.57
C GLN A 134 0.20 27.90 -8.66
N GLY A 135 -0.03 27.29 -9.83
CA GLY A 135 0.87 27.43 -10.99
C GLY A 135 2.18 26.67 -10.88
N VAL A 136 2.28 25.73 -9.93
CA VAL A 136 3.37 24.76 -9.87
C VAL A 136 2.95 23.53 -10.68
N GLU A 137 3.81 23.10 -11.60
CA GLU A 137 3.64 21.89 -12.38
C GLU A 137 4.56 20.80 -11.84
N THR A 138 4.04 19.60 -11.62
CA THR A 138 4.83 18.43 -11.27
C THR A 138 4.82 17.44 -12.42
N ILE A 139 6.00 17.10 -12.95
CA ILE A 139 6.15 16.13 -14.03
C ILE A 139 6.79 14.86 -13.46
N HIS A 140 6.10 13.74 -13.59
CA HIS A 140 6.60 12.43 -13.18
C HIS A 140 7.10 11.68 -14.40
N GLU A 141 8.33 11.18 -14.34
CA GLU A 141 8.81 10.20 -15.31
C GLU A 141 8.35 8.81 -14.88
N VAL A 142 7.57 8.15 -15.73
CA VAL A 142 6.99 6.84 -15.48
C VAL A 142 7.41 5.89 -16.59
N TRP A 143 7.89 4.70 -16.22
CA TRP A 143 8.13 3.61 -17.15
C TRP A 143 7.04 2.56 -16.97
N ALA A 144 6.22 2.35 -17.99
CA ALA A 144 5.10 1.41 -17.97
C ALA A 144 5.29 0.30 -18.99
N THR A 145 4.68 -0.86 -18.76
CA THR A 145 4.76 -2.01 -19.67
C THR A 145 3.37 -2.56 -19.96
N ALA A 146 3.12 -2.95 -21.20
CA ALA A 146 1.93 -3.69 -21.60
C ALA A 146 2.06 -5.21 -21.35
N ASP A 147 3.25 -5.68 -20.95
CA ASP A 147 3.53 -7.10 -20.71
C ASP A 147 2.83 -7.63 -19.45
N ILE A 148 2.30 -6.74 -18.60
CA ILE A 148 1.57 -7.08 -17.38
C ILE A 148 0.08 -6.77 -17.58
N PRO A 149 -0.82 -7.77 -17.49
CA PRO A 149 -2.26 -7.55 -17.68
C PRO A 149 -2.85 -6.65 -16.58
N GLU A 150 -3.84 -5.84 -16.98
CA GLU A 150 -4.50 -4.84 -16.14
C GLU A 150 -5.30 -5.45 -14.96
N TYR A 151 -5.42 -4.71 -13.86
CA TYR A 151 -5.62 -5.26 -12.51
C TYR A 151 -7.01 -5.75 -12.14
N SER A 152 -7.04 -6.95 -11.53
CA SER A 152 -7.84 -7.16 -10.31
C SER A 152 -7.13 -7.94 -9.19
N ASN A 153 -6.10 -8.77 -9.44
CA ASN A 153 -5.38 -9.51 -8.36
C ASN A 153 -3.88 -9.83 -8.60
N GLY A 154 -3.27 -9.43 -9.73
CA GLY A 154 -1.94 -9.91 -10.15
C GLY A 154 -0.70 -9.02 -9.87
N LEU A 155 -0.81 -7.83 -9.27
CA LEU A 155 0.30 -6.84 -9.28
C LEU A 155 1.36 -7.27 -8.35
N ILE A 156 0.94 -7.70 -7.18
CA ILE A 156 1.86 -8.06 -6.13
C ILE A 156 2.59 -9.37 -6.48
N PRO A 157 1.93 -10.42 -7.00
CA PRO A 157 2.63 -11.58 -7.54
C PRO A 157 3.68 -11.23 -8.62
N GLU A 158 3.36 -10.33 -9.56
CA GLU A 158 4.30 -9.93 -10.61
C GLU A 158 5.42 -9.02 -10.06
N ALA A 159 5.09 -8.06 -9.20
CA ALA A 159 6.04 -7.18 -8.54
C ALA A 159 7.01 -7.98 -7.64
N ALA A 160 6.57 -9.08 -7.05
CA ALA A 160 7.45 -9.97 -6.28
C ALA A 160 8.58 -10.57 -7.14
N LYS A 161 8.40 -10.67 -8.47
CA LYS A 161 9.45 -11.17 -9.40
C LYS A 161 10.61 -10.20 -9.58
N ILE A 162 10.45 -8.92 -9.22
CA ILE A 162 11.52 -7.91 -9.27
C ILE A 162 12.10 -7.59 -7.89
N LYS A 163 12.03 -8.53 -6.95
CA LYS A 163 12.73 -8.43 -5.65
C LYS A 163 14.21 -8.07 -5.88
N GLY A 164 14.70 -7.07 -5.15
CA GLY A 164 16.07 -6.54 -5.27
C GLY A 164 16.31 -5.63 -6.49
N ALA A 165 15.33 -5.46 -7.38
CA ALA A 165 15.43 -4.45 -8.43
C ALA A 165 15.28 -3.06 -7.83
N LEU A 166 16.17 -2.15 -8.22
CA LEU A 166 16.08 -0.74 -7.88
C LEU A 166 15.10 -0.05 -8.85
N VAL A 167 13.94 0.35 -8.34
CA VAL A 167 12.98 1.17 -9.07
C VAL A 167 13.31 2.64 -8.80
N ARG A 168 13.53 3.41 -9.86
CA ARG A 168 13.77 4.85 -9.76
C ARG A 168 12.52 5.61 -10.22
N THR A 169 12.05 6.52 -9.40
CA THR A 169 11.04 7.51 -9.75
C THR A 169 11.70 8.88 -9.77
N VAL A 170 11.57 9.59 -10.88
CA VAL A 170 12.06 10.97 -11.02
C VAL A 170 10.86 11.89 -11.12
N MET A 171 10.82 12.87 -10.22
CA MET A 171 9.78 13.89 -10.15
C MET A 171 10.42 15.26 -10.33
N THR A 172 10.03 15.98 -11.36
CA THR A 172 10.46 17.36 -11.61
C THR A 172 9.38 18.31 -11.15
N ILE A 173 9.71 19.16 -10.19
CA ILE A 173 8.83 20.23 -9.68
C ILE A 173 9.24 21.53 -10.36
N ARG A 174 8.33 22.11 -11.14
CA ARG A 174 8.49 23.39 -11.82
C ARG A 174 7.61 24.43 -11.13
N SER A 175 8.23 25.47 -10.59
CA SER A 175 7.54 26.62 -10.02
C SER A 175 7.61 27.80 -11.00
N THR A 176 6.59 28.66 -11.00
CA THR A 176 6.68 29.97 -11.68
C THR A 176 7.73 30.88 -11.05
N GLN A 177 8.10 30.61 -9.79
CA GLN A 177 9.12 31.33 -9.04
C GLN A 177 10.28 30.40 -8.70
N GLY A 178 11.44 30.68 -9.30
CA GLY A 178 12.71 30.00 -9.00
C GLY A 178 13.06 28.84 -9.94
N PRO A 179 14.26 28.26 -9.76
CA PRO A 179 14.74 27.16 -10.59
C PRO A 179 13.94 25.86 -10.34
N PRO A 180 13.87 24.96 -11.32
CA PRO A 180 13.23 23.66 -11.15
C PRO A 180 13.96 22.83 -10.10
N ARG A 181 13.20 22.04 -9.35
CA ARG A 181 13.73 21.07 -8.40
C ARG A 181 13.45 19.67 -8.90
N VAL A 182 14.40 18.77 -8.73
CA VAL A 182 14.26 17.36 -9.11
C VAL A 182 14.31 16.54 -7.83
N ALA A 183 13.16 15.94 -7.47
CA ALA A 183 13.11 14.92 -6.46
C ALA A 183 13.32 13.57 -7.12
N MET A 184 14.30 12.81 -6.65
CA MET A 184 14.49 11.43 -7.07
C MET A 184 14.18 10.53 -5.89
N MET A 185 13.35 9.52 -6.15
CA MET A 185 13.04 8.47 -5.22
C MET A 185 13.59 7.16 -5.78
N LYS A 186 14.29 6.39 -4.97
CA LYS A 186 14.69 5.02 -5.32
C LYS A 186 14.00 4.08 -4.35
N SER A 187 13.31 3.08 -4.87
CA SER A 187 12.61 2.07 -4.10
C SER A 187 13.17 0.70 -4.45
N GLU A 188 13.42 -0.13 -3.45
CA GLU A 188 13.91 -1.50 -3.61
C GLU A 188 13.00 -2.43 -2.81
N LEU A 189 12.46 -3.44 -3.49
CA LEU A 189 11.65 -4.48 -2.84
C LEU A 189 12.58 -5.50 -2.17
N LEU A 190 12.67 -5.44 -0.84
CA LEU A 190 13.53 -6.30 -0.03
C LEU A 190 12.89 -7.65 0.27
N GLU A 191 11.57 -7.69 0.40
CA GLU A 191 10.80 -8.89 0.72
C GLU A 191 9.41 -8.80 0.11
N ALA A 192 8.92 -9.92 -0.42
CA ALA A 192 7.54 -10.09 -0.83
C ALA A 192 7.10 -11.51 -0.52
N ARG A 193 5.99 -11.66 0.20
CA ARG A 193 5.40 -12.97 0.51
C ARG A 193 3.90 -12.85 0.68
N GLN A 194 3.21 -13.94 0.34
CA GLN A 194 1.80 -14.11 0.67
C GLN A 194 1.71 -14.90 1.97
N ASP A 195 1.01 -14.36 2.97
CA ASP A 195 0.91 -14.95 4.31
C ASP A 195 -0.43 -14.59 4.95
N GLY A 196 -0.73 -15.18 6.11
CA GLY A 196 -1.82 -14.72 6.97
C GLY A 196 -1.51 -13.32 7.50
N VAL A 197 -2.45 -12.38 7.30
CA VAL A 197 -2.36 -11.05 7.89
C VAL A 197 -2.48 -11.20 9.41
N PRO A 198 -1.52 -10.68 10.21
CA PRO A 198 -1.61 -10.74 11.65
C PRO A 198 -2.90 -10.07 12.15
N GLN A 199 -3.52 -10.66 13.17
CA GLN A 199 -4.72 -10.09 13.78
C GLN A 199 -4.46 -8.65 14.25
N GLY A 200 -5.40 -7.74 13.98
CA GLY A 200 -5.27 -6.32 14.29
C GLY A 200 -4.40 -5.51 13.34
N MET A 201 -3.63 -6.15 12.42
CA MET A 201 -2.72 -5.43 11.53
C MET A 201 -3.44 -4.44 10.62
N LEU A 202 -4.61 -4.80 10.09
CA LEU A 202 -5.39 -3.96 9.18
C LEU A 202 -6.57 -3.26 9.86
N GLU A 203 -6.53 -3.14 11.18
CA GLU A 203 -7.49 -2.33 11.93
C GLU A 203 -7.08 -0.84 11.94
N PRO A 204 -8.04 0.09 11.94
CA PRO A 204 -7.76 1.50 12.15
C PRO A 204 -6.91 1.71 13.41
N PRO A 205 -5.88 2.58 13.37
CA PRO A 205 -5.10 2.91 14.56
C PRO A 205 -5.97 3.42 15.70
N SER A 206 -5.59 3.12 16.94
CA SER A 206 -6.28 3.64 18.13
C SER A 206 -6.27 5.17 18.13
N GLY A 207 -7.41 5.79 18.46
CA GLY A 207 -7.56 7.25 18.46
C GLY A 207 -7.95 7.83 17.10
N CYS A 208 -8.07 7.02 16.06
CA CYS A 208 -8.82 7.37 14.85
C CYS A 208 -10.31 7.13 15.10
N GLU A 209 -10.95 7.96 15.92
CA GLU A 209 -12.40 7.87 16.05
C GLU A 209 -13.01 8.25 14.70
N THR A 210 -13.81 7.34 14.13
CA THR A 210 -14.67 7.66 13.01
C THR A 210 -15.53 8.82 13.47
N ALA A 211 -15.27 10.02 12.95
CA ALA A 211 -16.31 11.01 12.83
C ALA A 211 -17.40 10.32 12.01
N GLU A 212 -18.37 9.72 12.69
CA GLU A 212 -19.59 9.27 12.05
C GLU A 212 -20.05 10.48 11.24
N ARG A 213 -20.18 10.30 9.93
CA ARG A 213 -20.80 11.32 9.08
C ARG A 213 -22.22 11.49 9.63
N GLU A 214 -22.45 12.51 10.44
CA GLU A 214 -23.77 13.10 10.61
C GLU A 214 -24.29 13.59 9.25
#